data_AF-A0A556N614-F1
#
_entry.id   AF-A0A556N614-F1
#
_cell.length_a   1.000
_cell.length_b   1.000
_cell.length_c   1.000
_cell.angle_alpha   90.00
_cell.angle_beta   90.00
_cell.angle_gamma   90.00
#
_symmetry.space_group_name_H-M   'P 1'
#
loop_
_entity.id
_entity.type
_entity.pdbx_description
1 polymer ?
#
loop_
_entity_poly.entity_id
_entity_poly.type
_entity_poly.pdbx_seq_one_letter_code
_entity_poly.pdbx_strand_id
1 'polypeptide(L)'
;MAFEVTYTDCSAETYKEIRGIIALWREGAPEYRVKTSGSTGTPKLIVLKREQLEASAKRSNSVFGLTENARVLMPLSPMTIGGKMMLIRALVGNYSIEVVEPRANPLVEVDPKQTYSFVSLVPYQLKSILEESPEKLDRFDNILLGGMGLSAQLEETLSTLKPAVYIGFGMTETVSHIALRKMGDPVYRALDGVHLDLSEGSLVITDSTLGIEHMQTNDLAELIDHTHFRWLGRADFVINSGGLKIYPEGMEQVIDELIEVPFIIGGIPDETFGEVCVLILEEALPEEKFRQIQEIIREKFGKYAAPKKQLVSHILKTEYGKIRRKETLNSLLK
;
A
#
# COMPACT_ATOMS: atom_id res chain seq x y z
N MET A 1 4.87 27.84 11.23
CA MET A 1 6.01 28.12 10.32
C MET A 1 5.44 28.39 8.92
N ALA A 2 6.09 29.21 8.10
CA ALA A 2 5.69 29.32 6.69
C ALA A 2 6.12 28.05 5.94
N PHE A 3 5.44 27.71 4.83
CA PHE A 3 5.86 26.61 3.96
C PHE A 3 7.36 26.72 3.62
N GLU A 4 8.10 25.67 3.96
CA GLU A 4 9.54 25.58 3.77
C GLU A 4 9.90 24.18 3.27
N VAL A 5 10.86 24.12 2.34
CA VAL A 5 11.40 22.85 1.84
C VAL A 5 12.89 22.80 2.13
N THR A 6 13.30 21.82 2.92
CA THR A 6 14.70 21.47 3.14
C THR A 6 15.05 20.20 2.38
N TYR A 7 16.32 20.01 2.07
CA TYR A 7 16.82 18.86 1.31
C TYR A 7 17.99 18.23 2.06
N THR A 8 17.94 16.92 2.22
CA THR A 8 19.01 16.14 2.84
C THR A 8 19.43 15.04 1.89
N ASP A 9 20.70 15.09 1.47
CA ASP A 9 21.34 14.13 0.55
C ASP A 9 20.50 13.79 -0.70
N CYS A 10 20.01 14.83 -1.39
CA CYS A 10 19.16 14.72 -2.58
C CYS A 10 19.96 14.87 -3.88
N SER A 11 19.57 14.11 -4.90
CA SER A 11 20.10 14.26 -6.26
C SER A 11 19.65 15.58 -6.91
N ALA A 12 20.40 16.02 -7.93
CA ALA A 12 20.03 17.19 -8.72
C ALA A 12 18.69 16.98 -9.47
N GLU A 13 18.36 15.75 -9.83
CA GLU A 13 17.08 15.39 -10.45
C GLU A 13 15.93 15.55 -9.46
N THR A 14 16.02 14.98 -8.26
CA THR A 14 15.04 15.17 -7.19
C THR A 14 14.82 16.66 -6.92
N TYR A 15 15.89 17.43 -6.77
CA TYR A 15 15.80 18.88 -6.56
C TYR A 15 15.01 19.60 -7.67
N LYS A 16 15.30 19.27 -8.94
CA LYS A 16 14.64 19.85 -10.10
C LYS A 16 13.15 19.51 -10.12
N GLU A 17 12.79 18.25 -9.85
CA GLU A 17 11.39 17.78 -9.84
C GLU A 17 10.58 18.43 -8.71
N ILE A 18 11.13 18.50 -7.49
CA ILE A 18 10.47 19.17 -6.36
C ILE A 18 10.19 20.64 -6.68
N ARG A 19 11.19 21.37 -7.21
CA ARG A 19 11.01 22.77 -7.61
C ARG A 19 9.99 22.93 -8.72
N GLY A 20 9.98 22.04 -9.71
CA GLY A 20 9.00 22.03 -10.78
C GLY A 20 7.57 21.88 -10.27
N ILE A 21 7.33 20.95 -9.33
CA ILE A 21 6.01 20.75 -8.72
C ILE A 21 5.57 21.99 -7.93
N ILE A 22 6.46 22.58 -7.14
CA ILE A 22 6.16 23.78 -6.34
C ILE A 22 5.85 24.99 -7.24
N ALA A 23 6.63 25.19 -8.30
CA ALA A 23 6.42 26.27 -9.26
C ALA A 23 5.05 26.11 -9.94
N LEU A 24 4.78 24.93 -10.49
CA LEU A 24 3.51 24.59 -11.13
C LEU A 24 2.31 24.81 -10.19
N TRP A 25 2.46 24.44 -8.91
CA TRP A 25 1.43 24.69 -7.90
C TRP A 25 1.20 26.17 -7.62
N ARG A 26 2.26 26.96 -7.50
CA ARG A 26 2.19 28.40 -7.22
C ARG A 26 1.65 29.20 -8.41
N GLU A 27 1.89 28.73 -9.63
CA GLU A 27 1.32 29.28 -10.87
C GLU A 27 -0.19 29.00 -11.00
N GLY A 28 -0.77 28.18 -10.12
CA GLY A 28 -2.19 27.87 -10.14
C GLY A 28 -2.57 26.89 -11.25
N ALA A 29 -1.64 26.01 -11.65
CA ALA A 29 -1.92 25.03 -12.70
C ALA A 29 -3.19 24.21 -12.37
N PRO A 30 -4.12 24.07 -13.33
CA PRO A 30 -5.42 23.45 -13.09
C PRO A 30 -5.34 21.92 -13.04
N GLU A 31 -4.29 21.32 -13.61
CA GLU A 31 -4.19 19.87 -13.81
C GLU A 31 -2.75 19.37 -13.62
N TYR A 32 -2.63 18.12 -13.17
CA TYR A 32 -1.37 17.45 -12.86
C TYR A 32 -1.37 16.07 -13.46
N ARG A 33 -0.28 15.74 -14.14
CA ARG A 33 -0.10 14.45 -14.81
C ARG A 33 0.68 13.48 -13.95
N VAL A 34 0.17 12.25 -13.87
CA VAL A 34 0.70 11.18 -13.03
C VAL A 34 0.67 9.88 -13.82
N LYS A 35 1.77 9.12 -13.78
CA LYS A 35 1.82 7.77 -14.36
C LYS A 35 1.45 6.75 -13.29
N THR A 36 0.55 5.83 -13.60
CA THR A 36 0.27 4.68 -12.73
C THR A 36 1.36 3.62 -12.87
N SER A 37 1.59 2.87 -11.80
CA SER A 37 2.53 1.73 -11.80
C SER A 37 2.05 0.54 -12.63
N GLY A 38 0.80 0.56 -13.13
CA GLY A 38 0.20 -0.45 -14.02
C GLY A 38 0.37 -1.89 -13.55
N SER A 39 -0.59 -2.46 -12.82
CA SER A 39 -0.59 -3.89 -12.49
C SER A 39 -0.65 -4.79 -13.74
N THR A 40 -1.05 -4.25 -14.89
CA THR A 40 -1.15 -4.92 -16.19
C THR A 40 0.07 -4.69 -17.10
N GLY A 41 1.13 -4.05 -16.59
CA GLY A 41 2.41 -3.87 -17.29
C GLY A 41 2.53 -2.65 -18.22
N THR A 42 1.45 -1.92 -18.51
CA THR A 42 1.51 -0.65 -19.28
C THR A 42 1.11 0.53 -18.39
N PRO A 43 2.02 1.46 -18.06
CA PRO A 43 1.71 2.66 -17.30
C PRO A 43 0.61 3.48 -17.97
N LYS A 44 -0.47 3.79 -17.25
CA LYS A 44 -1.52 4.70 -17.73
C LYS A 44 -1.23 6.12 -17.24
N LEU A 45 -1.43 7.10 -18.11
CA LEU A 45 -1.36 8.51 -17.72
C LEU A 45 -2.73 8.91 -17.15
N ILE A 46 -2.74 9.38 -15.91
CA ILE A 46 -3.91 9.96 -15.24
C ILE A 46 -3.69 11.47 -15.13
N VAL A 47 -4.75 12.22 -15.43
CA VAL A 47 -4.81 13.67 -15.27
C VAL A 47 -5.67 13.94 -14.03
N LEU A 48 -5.08 14.60 -13.03
CA LEU A 48 -5.76 14.97 -11.79
C LEU A 48 -5.95 16.49 -11.77
N LYS A 49 -7.14 16.93 -11.41
CA LYS A 49 -7.45 18.36 -11.24
C LYS A 49 -6.86 18.87 -9.93
N ARG A 50 -6.51 20.16 -9.91
CA ARG A 50 -6.03 20.85 -8.72
C ARG A 50 -6.97 20.71 -7.53
N GLU A 51 -8.27 20.91 -7.75
CA GLU A 51 -9.32 20.79 -6.74
C GLU A 51 -9.34 19.39 -6.08
N GLN A 52 -9.12 18.33 -6.84
CA GLN A 52 -9.04 16.96 -6.32
C GLN A 52 -7.81 16.76 -5.42
N LEU A 53 -6.66 17.33 -5.82
CA LEU A 53 -5.43 17.30 -5.04
C LEU A 53 -5.57 18.10 -3.74
N GLU A 54 -6.19 19.28 -3.80
CA GLU A 54 -6.48 20.11 -2.62
C GLU A 54 -7.41 19.41 -1.64
N ALA A 55 -8.48 18.79 -2.14
CA ALA A 55 -9.42 18.03 -1.32
C ALA A 55 -8.74 16.84 -0.62
N SER A 56 -7.99 16.03 -1.39
CA SER A 56 -7.23 14.90 -0.85
C SER A 56 -6.20 15.35 0.20
N ALA A 57 -5.50 16.46 -0.05
CA ALA A 57 -4.55 17.05 0.87
C ALA A 57 -5.20 17.52 2.18
N LYS A 58 -6.30 18.28 2.10
CA LYS A 58 -7.05 18.78 3.26
C LYS A 58 -7.51 17.64 4.16
N ARG A 59 -8.08 16.57 3.59
CA ARG A 59 -8.51 15.38 4.35
C ARG A 59 -7.34 14.71 5.07
N SER A 60 -6.24 14.47 4.35
CA SER A 60 -5.02 13.89 4.94
C SER A 60 -4.51 14.75 6.11
N ASN A 61 -4.39 16.06 5.88
CA ASN A 61 -3.89 16.99 6.90
C ASN A 61 -4.81 17.05 8.12
N SER A 62 -6.13 17.03 7.92
CA SER A 62 -7.10 16.99 9.01
C SER A 62 -6.98 15.72 9.85
N VAL A 63 -6.83 14.55 9.22
CA VAL A 63 -6.72 13.28 9.95
C VAL A 63 -5.44 13.21 10.78
N PHE A 64 -4.32 13.63 10.21
CA PHE A 64 -3.01 13.54 10.89
C PHE A 64 -2.67 14.80 11.71
N GLY A 65 -3.60 15.76 11.84
CA GLY A 65 -3.39 16.99 12.60
C GLY A 65 -2.26 17.87 12.04
N LEU A 66 -2.01 17.83 10.73
CA LEU A 66 -0.92 18.57 10.09
C LEU A 66 -1.32 20.02 9.86
N THR A 67 -0.83 20.89 10.74
CA THR A 67 -1.03 22.34 10.71
C THR A 67 0.28 23.04 10.32
N GLU A 68 0.30 24.37 10.30
CA GLU A 68 1.49 25.20 10.01
C GLU A 68 2.72 24.92 10.89
N ASN A 69 2.56 24.23 12.02
CA ASN A 69 3.67 23.82 12.90
C ASN A 69 4.20 22.43 12.61
N ALA A 70 3.56 21.69 11.70
CA ALA A 70 4.00 20.36 11.31
C ALA A 70 5.37 20.41 10.62
N ARG A 71 6.14 19.35 10.84
CA ARG A 71 7.33 19.05 10.05
C ARG A 71 7.21 17.64 9.52
N VAL A 72 7.33 17.49 8.20
CA VAL A 72 7.10 16.22 7.51
C VAL A 72 8.36 15.75 6.82
N LEU A 73 8.67 14.46 6.92
CA LEU A 73 9.75 13.84 6.16
C LEU A 73 9.18 13.21 4.88
N MET A 74 9.76 13.51 3.72
CA MET A 74 9.39 12.93 2.43
C MET A 74 10.53 12.06 1.88
N PRO A 75 10.44 10.73 2.05
CA PRO A 75 11.39 9.77 1.51
C PRO A 75 10.90 9.08 0.22
N LEU A 76 9.86 9.64 -0.42
CA LEU A 76 9.21 9.07 -1.59
C LEU A 76 9.61 9.84 -2.85
N SER A 77 9.71 9.13 -3.98
CA SER A 77 10.04 9.77 -5.26
C SER A 77 8.96 10.80 -5.64
N PRO A 78 9.35 12.05 -6.00
CA PRO A 78 8.42 13.08 -6.44
C PRO A 78 7.73 12.76 -7.77
N MET A 79 8.20 11.74 -8.48
CA MET A 79 7.58 11.27 -9.73
C MET A 79 6.34 10.42 -9.49
N THR A 80 6.20 9.85 -8.28
CA THR A 80 5.04 9.03 -7.89
C THR A 80 3.93 9.90 -7.31
N ILE A 81 2.68 9.41 -7.39
CA ILE A 81 1.56 10.10 -6.73
C ILE A 81 1.77 10.24 -5.22
N GLY A 82 2.37 9.24 -4.57
CA GLY A 82 2.69 9.28 -3.14
C GLY A 82 3.59 10.45 -2.80
N GLY A 83 4.71 10.59 -3.52
CA GLY A 83 5.65 11.71 -3.33
C GLY A 83 5.04 13.07 -3.69
N LYS A 84 4.33 13.19 -4.83
CA LYS A 84 3.63 14.42 -5.21
C LYS A 84 2.66 14.87 -4.12
N MET A 85 1.87 13.96 -3.58
CA MET A 85 0.89 14.29 -2.54
C MET A 85 1.53 14.71 -1.22
N MET A 86 2.75 14.27 -0.88
CA MET A 86 3.45 14.82 0.30
C MET A 86 3.75 16.31 0.14
N LEU A 87 4.21 16.73 -1.04
CA LEU A 87 4.45 18.15 -1.34
C LEU A 87 3.15 18.94 -1.37
N ILE A 88 2.11 18.43 -2.05
CA ILE A 88 0.83 19.14 -2.12
C ILE A 88 0.19 19.31 -0.74
N ARG A 89 0.26 18.28 0.11
CA ARG A 89 -0.18 18.37 1.51
C ARG A 89 0.54 19.48 2.28
N ALA A 90 1.86 19.58 2.14
CA ALA A 90 2.66 20.64 2.76
C ALA A 90 2.34 22.03 2.23
N LEU A 91 2.14 22.17 0.90
CA LEU A 91 1.73 23.42 0.27
C LEU A 91 0.34 23.87 0.73
N VAL A 92 -0.61 22.94 0.84
CA VAL A 92 -1.99 23.22 1.28
C VAL A 92 -2.05 23.52 2.77
N GLY A 93 -1.29 22.80 3.61
CA GLY A 93 -1.24 23.00 5.06
C GLY A 93 -0.27 24.08 5.52
N ASN A 94 0.49 24.68 4.59
CA ASN A 94 1.50 25.71 4.83
C ASN A 94 2.52 25.33 5.93
N TYR A 95 3.15 24.17 5.80
CA TYR A 95 4.09 23.65 6.80
C TYR A 95 5.40 23.14 6.20
N SER A 96 6.37 22.81 7.06
CA SER A 96 7.72 22.42 6.63
C SER A 96 7.79 20.97 6.15
N ILE A 97 8.52 20.75 5.05
CA ILE A 97 8.80 19.43 4.50
C ILE A 97 10.30 19.25 4.25
N GLU A 98 10.87 18.18 4.78
CA GLU A 98 12.24 17.76 4.51
C GLU A 98 12.23 16.64 3.48
N VAL A 99 12.87 16.89 2.35
CA VAL A 99 12.98 15.92 1.26
C VAL A 99 14.30 15.17 1.42
N VAL A 100 14.21 13.83 1.32
CA VAL A 100 15.38 12.95 1.28
C VAL A 100 15.32 12.09 0.03
N GLU A 101 16.48 11.73 -0.52
CA GLU A 101 16.51 10.85 -1.69
C GLU A 101 15.92 9.48 -1.34
N PRO A 102 14.99 8.93 -2.15
CA PRO A 102 14.40 7.63 -1.91
C PRO A 102 15.47 6.54 -1.85
N ARG A 103 15.56 5.87 -0.70
CA ARG A 103 16.47 4.76 -0.45
C ARG A 103 15.83 3.76 0.51
N ALA A 104 16.51 2.63 0.74
CA ALA A 104 16.07 1.56 1.64
C ALA A 104 15.81 2.09 3.06
N ASN A 105 16.84 2.60 3.74
CA ASN A 105 16.67 3.30 5.01
C ASN A 105 16.79 4.82 4.80
N PRO A 106 15.68 5.56 4.69
CA PRO A 106 15.72 7.01 4.47
C PRO A 106 16.14 7.82 5.70
N LEU A 107 16.33 7.18 6.86
CA LEU A 107 16.61 7.85 8.14
C LEU A 107 18.11 7.93 8.46
N VAL A 108 18.99 7.49 7.55
CA VAL A 108 20.44 7.45 7.75
C VAL A 108 21.03 8.86 7.84
N GLU A 109 20.70 9.72 6.88
CA GLU A 109 21.30 11.06 6.73
C GLU A 109 20.52 12.17 7.46
N VAL A 110 19.35 11.83 8.00
CA VAL A 110 18.48 12.78 8.71
C VAL A 110 19.07 13.11 10.08
N ASP A 111 19.05 14.38 10.48
CA ASP A 111 19.53 14.83 11.80
C ASP A 111 18.92 13.96 12.92
N PRO A 112 19.75 13.27 13.74
CA PRO A 112 19.27 12.38 14.78
C PRO A 112 18.38 13.08 15.83
N LYS A 113 18.52 14.40 16.01
CA LYS A 113 17.73 15.19 16.96
C LYS A 113 16.40 15.68 16.39
N GLN A 114 16.20 15.56 15.08
CA GLN A 114 14.99 16.07 14.44
C GLN A 114 13.80 15.14 14.67
N THR A 115 12.68 15.72 15.09
CA THR A 115 11.36 15.06 15.17
C THR A 115 10.44 15.54 14.06
N TYR A 116 9.45 14.71 13.71
CA TYR A 116 8.53 14.95 12.61
C TYR A 116 7.10 14.59 13.03
N SER A 117 6.13 15.35 12.53
CA SER A 117 4.72 15.05 12.74
C SER A 117 4.23 13.90 11.87
N PHE A 118 4.89 13.67 10.72
CA PHE A 118 4.42 12.68 9.74
C PHE A 118 5.53 12.20 8.82
N VAL A 119 5.44 10.94 8.40
CA VAL A 119 6.16 10.35 7.28
C VAL A 119 5.26 9.38 6.53
N SER A 120 5.43 9.26 5.21
CA SER A 120 4.85 8.16 4.44
C SER A 120 5.96 7.26 3.91
N LEU A 121 5.79 5.95 4.07
CA LEU A 121 6.78 4.93 3.74
C LEU A 121 6.16 3.85 2.84
N VAL A 122 7.00 3.21 2.03
CA VAL A 122 6.67 1.94 1.38
C VAL A 122 7.13 0.76 2.24
N PRO A 123 6.57 -0.47 2.09
CA PRO A 123 6.89 -1.60 2.95
C PRO A 123 8.38 -1.94 3.02
N TYR A 124 9.08 -1.84 1.89
CA TYR A 124 10.53 -2.05 1.85
C TYR A 124 11.31 -1.05 2.72
N GLN A 125 10.90 0.23 2.73
CA GLN A 125 11.56 1.24 3.56
C GLN A 125 11.35 0.97 5.04
N LEU A 126 10.12 0.60 5.41
CA LEU A 126 9.81 0.24 6.78
C LEU A 126 10.63 -0.96 7.25
N LYS A 127 10.74 -2.01 6.41
CA LYS A 127 11.55 -3.19 6.70
C LYS A 127 13.01 -2.82 6.98
N SER A 128 13.65 -2.05 6.09
CA SER A 128 15.03 -1.63 6.29
C SER A 128 15.22 -0.75 7.52
N ILE A 129 14.27 0.12 7.85
CA ILE A 129 14.33 0.91 9.10
C ILE A 129 14.25 0.00 10.32
N LEU A 130 13.36 -0.99 10.33
CA LEU A 130 13.19 -1.92 11.44
C LEU A 130 14.43 -2.82 11.66
N GLU A 131 15.13 -3.17 10.58
CA GLU A 131 16.36 -3.98 10.63
C GLU A 131 17.58 -3.17 11.12
N GLU A 132 17.72 -1.92 10.69
CA GLU A 132 18.94 -1.13 10.91
C GLU A 132 18.86 -0.14 12.07
N SER A 133 17.68 0.46 12.29
CA SER A 133 17.50 1.58 13.22
C SER A 133 16.05 1.77 13.68
N PRO A 134 15.41 0.74 14.26
CA PRO A 134 13.99 0.76 14.63
C PRO A 134 13.65 1.91 15.60
N GLU A 135 14.58 2.28 16.49
CA GLU A 135 14.42 3.36 17.46
C GLU A 135 14.19 4.73 16.81
N LYS A 136 14.62 4.93 15.55
CA LYS A 136 14.40 6.19 14.83
C LYS A 136 12.95 6.43 14.45
N LEU A 137 12.08 5.41 14.52
CA LEU A 137 10.65 5.55 14.29
C LEU A 137 9.96 6.36 15.40
N ASP A 138 10.52 6.39 16.62
CA ASP A 138 9.96 7.14 17.76
C ASP A 138 10.02 8.66 17.61
N ARG A 139 10.70 9.13 16.55
CA ARG A 139 10.82 10.54 16.16
C ARG A 139 9.61 11.04 15.36
N PHE A 140 8.69 10.15 15.00
CA PHE A 140 7.48 10.48 14.25
C PHE A 140 6.25 10.44 15.16
N ASP A 141 5.30 11.34 14.94
CA ASP A 141 3.97 11.23 15.56
C ASP A 141 3.09 10.23 14.80
N ASN A 142 3.14 10.26 13.46
CA ASN A 142 2.33 9.43 12.58
C ASN A 142 3.17 8.84 11.43
N ILE A 143 2.89 7.58 11.10
CA ILE A 143 3.47 6.87 9.94
C ILE A 143 2.34 6.39 9.04
N LEU A 144 2.39 6.74 7.76
CA LEU A 144 1.47 6.23 6.74
C LEU A 144 2.18 5.25 5.80
N LEU A 145 1.76 4.00 5.81
CA LEU A 145 2.21 2.97 4.89
C LEU A 145 1.35 2.96 3.62
N GLY A 146 2.00 3.01 2.46
CA GLY A 146 1.35 2.82 1.17
C GLY A 146 1.50 1.39 0.66
N GLY A 147 0.44 0.81 0.09
CA GLY A 147 0.46 -0.56 -0.44
C GLY A 147 0.09 -1.63 0.60
N MET A 148 -0.24 -2.84 0.12
CA MET A 148 -0.82 -3.93 0.91
C MET A 148 0.18 -5.07 1.13
N GLY A 149 -0.06 -5.87 2.17
CA GLY A 149 0.65 -7.11 2.50
C GLY A 149 1.61 -6.94 3.69
N LEU A 150 1.05 -6.87 4.90
CA LEU A 150 1.82 -6.97 6.14
C LEU A 150 1.59 -8.36 6.74
N SER A 151 2.64 -9.01 7.25
CA SER A 151 2.49 -10.23 8.04
C SER A 151 1.78 -9.92 9.37
N ALA A 152 1.20 -10.95 10.00
CA ALA A 152 0.52 -10.79 11.28
C ALA A 152 1.46 -10.27 12.38
N GLN A 153 2.70 -10.77 12.47
CA GLN A 153 3.67 -10.30 13.46
C GLN A 153 4.16 -8.89 13.16
N LEU A 154 4.35 -8.53 11.89
CA LEU A 154 4.72 -7.17 11.54
C LEU A 154 3.60 -6.21 11.94
N GLU A 155 2.34 -6.57 11.72
CA GLU A 155 1.21 -5.79 12.18
C GLU A 155 1.18 -5.64 13.72
N GLU A 156 1.40 -6.74 14.45
CA GLU A 156 1.50 -6.70 15.92
C GLU A 156 2.63 -5.76 16.36
N THR A 157 3.83 -5.92 15.81
CA THR A 157 5.00 -5.08 16.09
C THR A 157 4.68 -3.61 15.87
N LEU A 158 4.15 -3.27 14.69
CA LEU A 158 3.82 -1.88 14.33
C LEU A 158 2.70 -1.28 15.19
N SER A 159 1.77 -2.11 15.67
CA SER A 159 0.69 -1.66 16.56
C SER A 159 1.18 -1.21 17.94
N THR A 160 2.37 -1.69 18.36
CA THR A 160 2.97 -1.37 19.67
C THR A 160 3.96 -0.21 19.63
N LEU A 161 4.28 0.30 18.45
CA LEU A 161 5.20 1.43 18.30
C LEU A 161 4.60 2.70 18.91
N LYS A 162 5.48 3.60 19.37
CA LYS A 162 5.11 4.93 19.85
C LYS A 162 4.38 5.77 18.78
N PRO A 163 4.86 5.91 17.53
CA PRO A 163 4.10 6.56 16.47
C PRO A 163 2.78 5.83 16.19
N ALA A 164 1.73 6.57 15.86
CA ALA A 164 0.54 5.97 15.29
C ALA A 164 0.82 5.51 13.85
N VAL A 165 0.80 4.20 13.62
CA VAL A 165 1.02 3.61 12.29
C VAL A 165 -0.30 3.31 11.61
N TYR A 166 -0.44 3.78 10.37
CA TYR A 166 -1.62 3.58 9.54
C TYR A 166 -1.25 2.96 8.20
N ILE A 167 -2.17 2.19 7.62
CA ILE A 167 -2.13 1.77 6.22
C ILE A 167 -3.26 2.47 5.46
N GLY A 168 -2.89 3.06 4.32
CA GLY A 168 -3.84 3.75 3.44
C GLY A 168 -4.43 2.83 2.39
N PHE A 169 -5.76 2.83 2.27
CA PHE A 169 -6.44 2.26 1.12
C PHE A 169 -6.75 3.37 0.11
N GLY A 170 -6.27 3.20 -1.11
CA GLY A 170 -6.50 4.12 -2.22
C GLY A 170 -5.66 3.78 -3.44
N MET A 171 -5.93 4.49 -4.52
CA MET A 171 -5.33 4.28 -5.83
C MET A 171 -5.06 5.61 -6.53
N THR A 172 -4.46 5.58 -7.72
CA THR A 172 -4.15 6.84 -8.42
C THR A 172 -5.42 7.55 -8.88
N GLU A 173 -6.45 6.78 -9.23
CA GLU A 173 -7.79 7.23 -9.60
C GLU A 173 -8.50 7.96 -8.45
N THR A 174 -8.16 7.65 -7.20
CA THR A 174 -8.67 8.34 -6.00
C THR A 174 -7.71 9.39 -5.47
N VAL A 175 -6.73 9.82 -6.28
CA VAL A 175 -5.62 10.72 -5.93
C VAL A 175 -4.65 10.16 -4.89
N SER A 176 -5.14 9.69 -3.75
CA SER A 176 -4.35 9.06 -2.69
C SER A 176 -5.27 8.14 -1.89
N HIS A 177 -5.01 7.98 -0.59
CA HIS A 177 -5.87 7.22 0.30
C HIS A 177 -7.26 7.87 0.46
N ILE A 178 -8.30 7.04 0.43
CA ILE A 178 -9.70 7.39 0.72
C ILE A 178 -10.21 6.71 1.99
N ALA A 179 -9.45 5.75 2.51
CA ALA A 179 -9.68 5.16 3.82
C ALA A 179 -8.36 4.84 4.51
N LEU A 180 -8.40 4.80 5.84
CA LEU A 180 -7.25 4.51 6.69
C LEU A 180 -7.60 3.42 7.68
N ARG A 181 -6.63 2.56 7.95
CA ARG A 181 -6.69 1.57 9.02
C ARG A 181 -5.48 1.76 9.91
N LYS A 182 -5.71 1.82 11.23
CA LYS A 182 -4.63 1.86 12.22
C LYS A 182 -4.09 0.44 12.44
N MET A 183 -2.78 0.27 12.58
CA MET A 183 -2.21 -1.05 12.89
C MET A 183 -2.83 -1.63 14.16
N GLY A 184 -3.21 -2.91 14.10
CA GLY A 184 -3.96 -3.61 15.16
C GLY A 184 -5.49 -3.48 15.07
N ASP A 185 -6.04 -2.60 14.22
CA ASP A 185 -7.47 -2.55 13.89
C ASP A 185 -7.67 -3.19 12.50
N PRO A 186 -8.51 -4.22 12.32
CA PRO A 186 -8.75 -4.82 11.00
C PRO A 186 -9.66 -3.98 10.10
N VAL A 187 -10.24 -2.89 10.62
CA VAL A 187 -11.27 -2.10 9.91
C VAL A 187 -10.67 -0.84 9.29
N TYR A 188 -10.89 -0.68 7.99
CA TYR A 188 -10.64 0.57 7.29
C TYR A 188 -11.79 1.55 7.55
N ARG A 189 -11.43 2.81 7.81
CA ARG A 189 -12.34 3.93 8.01
C ARG A 189 -12.20 4.90 6.84
N ALA A 190 -13.30 5.12 6.13
CA ALA A 190 -13.36 6.06 5.03
C ALA A 190 -13.11 7.49 5.55
N LEU A 191 -12.45 8.30 4.72
CA LEU A 191 -12.25 9.72 4.99
C LEU A 191 -13.54 10.50 4.78
N ASP A 192 -13.61 11.70 5.35
CA ASP A 192 -14.78 12.57 5.24
C ASP A 192 -15.22 12.79 3.79
N GLY A 193 -16.51 12.61 3.52
CA GLY A 193 -17.13 12.70 2.19
C GLY A 193 -17.00 11.46 1.29
N VAL A 194 -16.34 10.39 1.74
CA VAL A 194 -16.27 9.12 1.01
C VAL A 194 -17.41 8.21 1.44
N HIS A 195 -18.14 7.68 0.46
CA HIS A 195 -19.20 6.69 0.65
C HIS A 195 -18.81 5.36 0.01
N LEU A 196 -19.11 4.26 0.71
CA LEU A 196 -18.74 2.91 0.33
C LEU A 196 -19.98 2.04 0.19
N ASP A 197 -19.98 1.26 -0.89
CA ASP A 197 -20.96 0.22 -1.19
C ASP A 197 -20.26 -1.05 -1.71
N LEU A 198 -21.04 -2.10 -1.96
CA LEU A 198 -20.56 -3.32 -2.61
C LEU A 198 -21.33 -3.61 -3.89
N SER A 199 -20.60 -4.04 -4.91
CA SER A 199 -21.14 -4.64 -6.14
C SER A 199 -20.39 -5.94 -6.40
N GLU A 200 -21.11 -7.06 -6.44
CA GLU A 200 -20.55 -8.42 -6.59
C GLU A 200 -19.47 -8.76 -5.54
N GLY A 201 -19.55 -8.13 -4.36
CA GLY A 201 -18.58 -8.26 -3.26
C GLY A 201 -17.36 -7.35 -3.37
N SER A 202 -17.21 -6.59 -4.45
CA SER A 202 -16.16 -5.59 -4.62
C SER A 202 -16.60 -4.21 -4.14
N LEU A 203 -15.67 -3.44 -3.59
CA LEU A 203 -15.94 -2.08 -3.14
C LEU A 203 -16.32 -1.17 -4.30
N VAL A 204 -17.39 -0.42 -4.09
CA VAL A 204 -17.81 0.71 -4.90
C VAL A 204 -17.56 1.97 -4.09
N ILE A 205 -16.83 2.91 -4.67
CA ILE A 205 -16.44 4.17 -4.04
C ILE A 205 -17.24 5.30 -4.71
N THR A 206 -17.85 6.14 -3.87
CA THR A 206 -18.46 7.41 -4.28
C THR A 206 -17.85 8.55 -3.47
N ASP A 207 -17.41 9.59 -4.15
CA ASP A 207 -16.78 10.77 -3.56
C ASP A 207 -16.95 11.97 -4.48
N SER A 208 -18.00 12.75 -4.21
CA SER A 208 -18.35 13.95 -4.99
C SER A 208 -17.25 15.02 -4.97
N THR A 209 -16.44 15.08 -3.91
CA THR A 209 -15.36 16.08 -3.80
C THR A 209 -14.21 15.74 -4.74
N LEU A 210 -14.01 14.45 -5.02
CA LEU A 210 -13.08 13.98 -6.04
C LEU A 210 -13.74 13.79 -7.42
N GLY A 211 -15.03 14.10 -7.57
CA GLY A 211 -15.78 13.87 -8.81
C GLY A 211 -15.97 12.39 -9.14
N ILE A 212 -15.98 11.53 -8.13
CA ILE A 212 -16.19 10.09 -8.26
C ILE A 212 -17.68 9.83 -7.99
N GLU A 213 -18.46 9.62 -9.03
CA GLU A 213 -19.89 9.31 -8.89
C GLU A 213 -20.15 7.82 -8.60
N HIS A 214 -19.37 6.94 -9.23
CA HIS A 214 -19.44 5.50 -9.02
C HIS A 214 -18.16 4.84 -9.56
N MET A 215 -17.28 4.38 -8.66
CA MET A 215 -16.06 3.65 -9.03
C MET A 215 -16.05 2.27 -8.40
N GLN A 216 -16.37 1.25 -9.19
CA GLN A 216 -16.19 -0.14 -8.78
C GLN A 216 -14.71 -0.52 -8.87
N THR A 217 -14.18 -1.01 -7.76
CA THR A 217 -12.83 -1.54 -7.64
C THR A 217 -12.79 -3.04 -7.92
N ASN A 218 -11.58 -3.62 -7.96
CA ASN A 218 -11.40 -5.08 -7.91
C ASN A 218 -11.06 -5.55 -6.48
N ASP A 219 -11.34 -4.75 -5.46
CA ASP A 219 -11.02 -5.03 -4.07
C ASP A 219 -12.26 -5.61 -3.38
N LEU A 220 -12.19 -6.89 -3.01
CA LEU A 220 -13.24 -7.57 -2.28
C LEU A 220 -13.23 -7.12 -0.81
N ALA A 221 -14.42 -6.90 -0.26
CA ALA A 221 -14.57 -6.43 1.10
C ALA A 221 -15.84 -6.93 1.77
N GLU A 222 -15.81 -6.91 3.09
CA GLU A 222 -16.98 -6.98 3.94
C GLU A 222 -17.32 -5.57 4.42
N LEU A 223 -18.50 -5.06 4.07
CA LEU A 223 -18.96 -3.74 4.49
C LEU A 223 -19.58 -3.84 5.89
N ILE A 224 -19.10 -3.02 6.82
CA ILE A 224 -19.68 -2.87 8.16
C ILE A 224 -20.78 -1.81 8.11
N ASP A 225 -20.46 -0.68 7.49
CA ASP A 225 -21.38 0.40 7.14
C ASP A 225 -20.80 1.20 5.96
N HIS A 226 -21.50 2.24 5.51
CA HIS A 226 -21.11 3.05 4.35
C HIS A 226 -19.79 3.83 4.49
N THR A 227 -19.11 3.76 5.63
CA THR A 227 -17.81 4.38 5.89
C THR A 227 -16.80 3.42 6.52
N HIS A 228 -17.17 2.15 6.75
CA HIS A 228 -16.30 1.15 7.39
C HIS A 228 -16.33 -0.18 6.66
N PHE A 229 -15.16 -0.76 6.41
CA PHE A 229 -15.05 -2.06 5.75
C PHE A 229 -13.84 -2.88 6.20
N ARG A 230 -13.90 -4.20 6.00
CA ARG A 230 -12.74 -5.10 6.08
C ARG A 230 -12.36 -5.50 4.67
N TRP A 231 -11.09 -5.31 4.31
CA TRP A 231 -10.56 -5.73 3.02
C TRP A 231 -10.25 -7.23 3.04
N LEU A 232 -10.71 -7.97 2.01
CA LEU A 232 -10.58 -9.42 1.94
C LEU A 232 -9.51 -9.88 0.94
N GLY A 233 -9.23 -9.09 -0.09
CA GLY A 233 -8.35 -9.50 -1.18
C GLY A 233 -8.74 -8.87 -2.52
N ARG A 234 -8.02 -9.23 -3.57
CA ARG A 234 -8.36 -8.83 -4.94
C ARG A 234 -9.25 -9.88 -5.60
N ALA A 235 -10.35 -9.43 -6.21
CA ALA A 235 -11.22 -10.28 -7.04
C ALA A 235 -10.45 -10.98 -8.17
N ASP A 236 -9.42 -10.31 -8.69
CA ASP A 236 -8.50 -10.82 -9.70
C ASP A 236 -7.77 -12.12 -9.31
N PHE A 237 -7.66 -12.42 -8.01
CA PHE A 237 -6.83 -13.49 -7.49
C PHE A 237 -7.61 -14.54 -6.69
N VAL A 238 -8.94 -14.43 -6.61
CA VAL A 238 -9.77 -15.41 -5.92
C VAL A 238 -9.64 -16.77 -6.59
N ILE A 239 -9.37 -17.79 -5.79
CA ILE A 239 -9.31 -19.19 -6.23
C ILE A 239 -10.67 -19.82 -5.99
N ASN A 240 -11.26 -20.42 -7.02
CA ASN A 240 -12.55 -21.09 -6.95
C ASN A 240 -12.36 -22.61 -6.89
N SER A 241 -12.25 -23.15 -5.67
CA SER A 241 -12.00 -24.57 -5.43
C SER A 241 -13.25 -25.26 -4.92
N GLY A 242 -13.87 -26.10 -5.76
CA GLY A 242 -15.07 -26.86 -5.39
C GLY A 242 -16.27 -25.98 -5.02
N GLY A 243 -16.39 -24.80 -5.64
CA GLY A 243 -17.43 -23.81 -5.35
C GLY A 243 -17.16 -22.91 -4.15
N LEU A 244 -16.03 -23.07 -3.45
CA LEU A 244 -15.60 -22.19 -2.37
C LEU A 244 -14.65 -21.12 -2.90
N LYS A 245 -14.89 -19.87 -2.50
CA LYS A 245 -13.99 -18.73 -2.76
C LYS A 245 -12.88 -18.73 -1.72
N ILE A 246 -11.65 -18.82 -2.19
CA ILE A 246 -10.44 -18.77 -1.37
C ILE A 246 -9.67 -17.51 -1.72
N TYR A 247 -9.24 -16.79 -0.69
CA TYR A 247 -8.59 -15.48 -0.78
C TYR A 247 -7.09 -15.65 -0.46
N PRO A 248 -6.19 -15.61 -1.47
CA PRO A 248 -4.76 -15.85 -1.26
C PRO A 248 -4.12 -14.94 -0.23
N GLU A 249 -4.44 -13.65 -0.26
CA GLU A 249 -3.73 -12.64 0.50
C GLU A 249 -3.80 -12.87 2.02
N GLY A 250 -4.98 -13.22 2.54
CA GLY A 250 -5.13 -13.55 3.96
C GLY A 250 -4.35 -14.79 4.38
N MET A 251 -4.22 -15.79 3.49
CA MET A 251 -3.41 -16.98 3.76
C MET A 251 -1.92 -16.67 3.71
N GLU A 252 -1.48 -15.88 2.73
CA GLU A 252 -0.09 -15.44 2.58
C GLU A 252 0.37 -14.70 3.85
N GLN A 253 -0.45 -13.79 4.38
CA GLN A 253 -0.16 -13.08 5.63
C GLN A 253 0.07 -14.00 6.84
N VAL A 254 -0.60 -15.16 6.87
CA VAL A 254 -0.49 -16.13 7.97
C VAL A 254 0.77 -16.98 7.89
N ILE A 255 1.27 -17.24 6.68
CA ILE A 255 2.41 -18.15 6.46
C ILE A 255 3.72 -17.43 6.12
N ASP A 256 3.70 -16.10 6.03
CA ASP A 256 4.82 -15.26 5.60
C ASP A 256 6.11 -15.56 6.38
N GLU A 257 6.04 -15.58 7.71
CA GLU A 257 7.19 -15.85 8.59
C GLU A 257 7.73 -17.28 8.49
N LEU A 258 6.93 -18.21 7.98
CA LEU A 258 7.37 -19.58 7.82
C LEU A 258 8.21 -19.73 6.55
N ILE A 259 8.23 -18.76 5.64
CA ILE A 259 8.84 -18.91 4.32
C ILE A 259 9.87 -17.79 4.11
N GLU A 260 11.15 -18.16 4.04
CA GLU A 260 12.25 -17.20 3.86
C GLU A 260 12.43 -16.76 2.40
N VAL A 261 11.86 -17.51 1.46
CA VAL A 261 11.95 -17.25 0.02
C VAL A 261 10.68 -16.54 -0.48
N PRO A 262 10.76 -15.74 -1.56
CA PRO A 262 9.58 -15.16 -2.17
C PRO A 262 8.55 -16.23 -2.51
N PHE A 263 7.29 -15.98 -2.14
CA PHE A 263 6.19 -16.90 -2.38
C PHE A 263 4.90 -16.16 -2.72
N ILE A 264 3.98 -16.89 -3.36
CA ILE A 264 2.58 -16.49 -3.56
C ILE A 264 1.70 -17.72 -3.44
N ILE A 265 0.43 -17.50 -3.08
CA ILE A 265 -0.62 -18.49 -3.23
C ILE A 265 -1.43 -18.17 -4.49
N GLY A 266 -1.79 -19.21 -5.24
CA GLY A 266 -2.61 -19.06 -6.44
C GLY A 266 -3.41 -20.31 -6.78
N GLY A 267 -4.30 -20.16 -7.75
CA GLY A 267 -5.15 -21.23 -8.27
C GLY A 267 -4.58 -21.76 -9.58
N ILE A 268 -4.60 -23.09 -9.75
CA ILE A 268 -4.37 -23.73 -11.04
C ILE A 268 -5.58 -24.59 -11.44
N PRO A 269 -5.84 -24.82 -12.74
CA PRO A 269 -6.94 -25.67 -13.18
C PRO A 269 -6.87 -27.09 -12.61
N ASP A 270 -8.03 -27.64 -12.24
CA ASP A 270 -8.22 -29.01 -11.75
C ASP A 270 -9.57 -29.55 -12.26
N GLU A 271 -9.57 -30.76 -12.82
CA GLU A 271 -10.76 -31.35 -13.45
C GLU A 271 -11.92 -31.59 -12.47
N THR A 272 -11.64 -31.78 -11.18
CA THR A 272 -12.64 -32.09 -10.17
C THR A 272 -13.18 -30.83 -9.48
N PHE A 273 -12.30 -29.88 -9.18
CA PHE A 273 -12.63 -28.73 -8.34
C PHE A 273 -12.76 -27.41 -9.12
N GLY A 274 -12.51 -27.42 -10.44
CA GLY A 274 -12.38 -26.22 -11.25
C GLY A 274 -10.98 -25.65 -11.09
N GLU A 275 -10.66 -25.15 -9.89
CA GLU A 275 -9.31 -24.75 -9.51
C GLU A 275 -8.88 -25.40 -8.20
N VAL A 276 -7.58 -25.48 -7.97
CA VAL A 276 -7.01 -25.89 -6.68
C VAL A 276 -5.93 -24.93 -6.23
N CYS A 277 -5.87 -24.71 -4.92
CA CYS A 277 -4.86 -23.91 -4.27
C CYS A 277 -3.48 -24.55 -4.41
N VAL A 278 -2.47 -23.75 -4.77
CA VAL A 278 -1.05 -24.12 -4.80
C VAL A 278 -0.20 -23.04 -4.16
N LEU A 279 0.92 -23.46 -3.56
CA LEU A 279 1.94 -22.58 -3.04
C LEU A 279 3.04 -22.46 -4.09
N ILE A 280 3.35 -21.25 -4.55
CA ILE A 280 4.35 -21.00 -5.59
C ILE A 280 5.51 -20.27 -4.94
N LEU A 281 6.72 -20.79 -5.12
CA LEU A 281 7.94 -20.38 -4.42
C LEU A 281 9.09 -20.28 -5.42
N GLU A 282 10.10 -19.46 -5.13
CA GLU A 282 11.33 -19.45 -5.94
C GLU A 282 12.26 -20.64 -5.62
N GLU A 283 12.09 -21.26 -4.47
CA GLU A 283 12.81 -22.47 -4.04
C GLU A 283 11.85 -23.44 -3.34
N ALA A 284 12.02 -24.75 -3.56
CA ALA A 284 11.19 -25.76 -2.91
C ALA A 284 11.47 -25.82 -1.41
N LEU A 285 10.41 -25.85 -0.61
CA LEU A 285 10.51 -26.07 0.82
C LEU A 285 10.70 -27.57 1.12
N PRO A 286 11.40 -27.93 2.21
CA PRO A 286 11.39 -29.29 2.72
C PRO A 286 9.96 -29.81 2.92
N GLU A 287 9.74 -31.09 2.60
CA GLU A 287 8.41 -31.72 2.66
C GLU A 287 7.71 -31.56 4.02
N GLU A 288 8.47 -31.69 5.11
CA GLU A 288 7.95 -31.49 6.48
C GLU A 288 7.44 -30.06 6.69
N LYS A 289 8.20 -29.07 6.23
CA LYS A 289 7.84 -27.65 6.32
C LYS A 289 6.62 -27.32 5.46
N PHE A 290 6.53 -27.92 4.27
CA PHE A 290 5.35 -27.78 3.42
C PHE A 290 4.09 -28.38 4.08
N ARG A 291 4.19 -29.55 4.72
CA ARG A 291 3.07 -30.16 5.47
C ARG A 291 2.61 -29.29 6.63
N GLN A 292 3.54 -28.72 7.39
CA GLN A 292 3.23 -27.78 8.46
C GLN A 292 2.41 -26.58 7.93
N ILE A 293 2.83 -25.99 6.81
CA ILE A 293 2.10 -24.89 6.15
C ILE A 293 0.69 -25.33 5.72
N GLN A 294 0.56 -26.54 5.15
CA GLN A 294 -0.74 -27.09 4.76
C GLN A 294 -1.67 -27.27 5.96
N GLU A 295 -1.16 -27.71 7.10
CA GLU A 295 -1.93 -27.89 8.35
C GLU A 295 -2.41 -26.54 8.88
N ILE A 296 -1.52 -25.54 8.97
CA ILE A 296 -1.88 -24.19 9.44
C ILE A 296 -2.97 -23.56 8.56
N ILE A 297 -2.84 -23.64 7.23
CA ILE A 297 -3.85 -23.11 6.32
C ILE A 297 -5.16 -23.89 6.46
N ARG A 298 -5.09 -25.23 6.57
CA ARG A 298 -6.26 -26.08 6.72
C ARG A 298 -7.06 -25.73 7.97
N GLU A 299 -6.39 -25.53 9.10
CA GLU A 299 -7.03 -25.23 10.37
C GLU A 299 -7.71 -23.85 10.35
N LYS A 300 -7.07 -22.84 9.77
CA LYS A 300 -7.58 -21.47 9.76
C LYS A 300 -8.57 -21.16 8.63
N PHE A 301 -8.35 -21.70 7.44
CA PHE A 301 -9.07 -21.35 6.21
C PHE A 301 -9.85 -22.53 5.60
N GLY A 302 -9.73 -23.72 6.19
CA GLY A 302 -10.45 -24.91 5.77
C GLY A 302 -9.69 -25.79 4.77
N LYS A 303 -10.18 -27.03 4.62
CA LYS A 303 -9.53 -28.09 3.82
C LYS A 303 -9.24 -27.70 2.37
N TYR A 304 -10.14 -26.97 1.72
CA TYR A 304 -10.01 -26.63 0.29
C TYR A 304 -9.01 -25.48 0.05
N ALA A 305 -8.71 -24.69 1.09
CA ALA A 305 -7.75 -23.60 1.06
C ALA A 305 -6.30 -24.09 1.19
N ALA A 306 -6.08 -25.24 1.85
CA ALA A 306 -4.75 -25.81 2.00
C ALA A 306 -4.11 -26.12 0.63
N PRO A 307 -2.91 -25.59 0.32
CA PRO A 307 -2.26 -25.82 -0.97
C PRO A 307 -2.12 -27.32 -1.26
N LYS A 308 -2.58 -27.81 -2.41
CA LYS A 308 -2.45 -29.23 -2.78
C LYS A 308 -1.01 -29.64 -3.08
N LYS A 309 -0.19 -28.68 -3.53
CA LYS A 309 1.23 -28.86 -3.86
C LYS A 309 1.97 -27.53 -3.78
N GLN A 310 3.29 -27.63 -3.63
CA GLN A 310 4.20 -26.53 -3.89
C GLN A 310 4.74 -26.61 -5.33
N LEU A 311 4.93 -25.45 -5.96
CA LEU A 311 5.47 -25.30 -7.31
C LEU A 311 6.65 -24.34 -7.26
N VAL A 312 7.75 -24.70 -7.92
CA VAL A 312 8.92 -23.83 -8.03
C VAL A 312 8.82 -23.00 -9.31
N SER A 313 8.82 -21.68 -9.18
CA SER A 313 8.74 -20.75 -10.31
C SER A 313 9.29 -19.38 -9.93
N HIS A 314 9.82 -18.66 -10.92
CA HIS A 314 10.27 -17.28 -10.74
C HIS A 314 9.05 -16.37 -10.52
N ILE A 315 9.01 -15.63 -9.41
CA ILE A 315 7.89 -14.74 -9.11
C ILE A 315 8.11 -13.40 -9.81
N LEU A 316 7.25 -13.11 -10.78
CA LEU A 316 7.36 -11.89 -11.57
C LEU A 316 7.00 -10.67 -10.71
N LYS A 317 7.78 -9.59 -10.84
CA LYS A 317 7.54 -8.31 -10.16
C LYS A 317 7.58 -7.16 -11.17
N THR A 318 6.87 -6.07 -10.88
CA THR A 318 7.01 -4.80 -11.61
C THR A 318 8.34 -4.12 -11.26
N GLU A 319 8.73 -3.08 -12.02
CA GLU A 319 9.87 -2.21 -11.69
C GLU A 319 9.79 -1.59 -10.28
N TYR A 320 8.57 -1.46 -9.74
CA TYR A 320 8.29 -0.96 -8.40
C TYR A 320 8.13 -2.06 -7.34
N GLY A 321 8.56 -3.30 -7.64
CA GLY A 321 8.56 -4.42 -6.71
C GLY A 321 7.20 -5.11 -6.47
N LYS A 322 6.10 -4.62 -7.06
CA LYS A 322 4.78 -5.27 -6.94
C LYS A 322 4.74 -6.62 -7.63
N ILE A 323 4.20 -7.63 -6.95
CA ILE A 323 4.02 -8.99 -7.47
C ILE A 323 3.02 -9.00 -8.65
N ARG A 324 3.39 -9.71 -9.71
CA ARG A 324 2.60 -9.97 -10.92
C ARG A 324 2.05 -11.40 -10.88
N ARG A 325 1.07 -11.63 -10.00
CA ARG A 325 0.52 -12.96 -9.67
C ARG A 325 -0.08 -13.65 -10.90
N LYS A 326 -0.91 -12.94 -11.68
CA LYS A 326 -1.53 -13.48 -12.90
C LYS A 326 -0.49 -13.94 -13.92
N GLU A 327 0.54 -13.14 -14.16
CA GLU A 327 1.60 -13.51 -15.11
C GLU A 327 2.46 -14.67 -14.61
N THR A 328 2.73 -14.71 -13.30
CA THR A 328 3.45 -15.84 -12.67
C THR A 328 2.65 -17.14 -12.82
N LEU A 329 1.33 -17.09 -12.58
CA LEU A 329 0.44 -18.24 -12.79
C LEU A 329 0.38 -18.66 -14.27
N ASN A 330 0.27 -17.70 -15.18
CA ASN A 330 0.26 -18.00 -16.61
C ASN A 330 1.56 -18.64 -17.10
N SER A 331 2.72 -18.34 -16.48
CA SER A 331 3.97 -19.03 -16.82
C SER A 331 4.04 -20.48 -16.34
N LEU A 332 3.21 -20.88 -15.38
CA LEU A 332 3.12 -22.27 -14.90
C LEU A 332 2.23 -23.15 -15.78
N LEU A 333 1.36 -22.56 -16.60
CA LEU A 333 0.38 -23.25 -17.44
C LEU A 333 0.84 -23.41 -18.91
N LYS A 334 2.06 -22.97 -19.23
CA LYS A 334 2.67 -23.11 -20.56
C LYS A 334 3.57 -24.34 -20.61
#